data_AF-B3PZX1-F1
#
_entry.id   AF-B3PZX1-F1
#
_cell.length_a   1.000
_cell.length_b   1.000
_cell.length_c   1.000
_cell.angle_alpha   90.00
_cell.angle_beta   90.00
_cell.angle_gamma   90.00
#
_symmetry.space_group_name_H-M   'P 1'
#
loop_
_entity.id
_entity.type
_entity.pdbx_description
1 polymer ?
#
loop_
_entity_poly.entity_id
_entity_poly.type
_entity_poly.pdbx_seq_one_letter_code
_entity_poly.pdbx_strand_id
1 'polypeptide(L)'
;MPDLPGVQPSKADRSSAGKTRLLTLHDLDGRTSAAQMAYALRDAIAADLGGLDSLSALKRELVNSVAIMSAIVTDANARWLRGEPVSLAEIATLSNARRRDAQLLGLERTSHRGVRHDRPDQARFDP
;
A
#
# COMPACT_ATOMS: atom_id res chain seq x y z
N MET A 1 -32.59 30.57 -44.89
CA MET A 1 -32.51 30.44 -43.42
C MET A 1 -31.88 31.70 -42.88
N PRO A 2 -32.48 32.42 -41.92
CA PRO A 2 -31.79 33.53 -41.28
C PRO A 2 -30.83 33.00 -40.21
N ASP A 3 -29.62 33.58 -40.17
CA ASP A 3 -28.58 33.33 -39.17
C ASP A 3 -29.06 33.68 -37.76
N LEU A 4 -28.73 32.83 -36.78
CA LEU A 4 -28.97 33.09 -35.36
C LEU A 4 -27.87 34.02 -34.80
N PRO A 5 -28.21 34.98 -33.93
CA PRO A 5 -27.27 35.96 -33.42
C PRO A 5 -26.19 35.31 -32.55
N GLY A 6 -24.94 35.71 -32.79
CA GLY A 6 -23.73 35.18 -32.16
C GLY A 6 -23.76 35.21 -30.65
N VAL A 7 -23.91 34.03 -30.05
CA VAL A 7 -23.50 33.77 -28.67
C VAL A 7 -21.97 33.69 -28.69
N GLN A 8 -21.30 34.82 -28.46
CA GLN A 8 -19.89 34.76 -28.08
C GLN A 8 -19.81 34.17 -26.67
N PRO A 9 -19.05 33.08 -26.46
CA PRO A 9 -18.89 32.54 -25.12
C PRO A 9 -18.29 33.63 -24.22
N SER A 10 -18.98 33.92 -23.13
CA SER A 10 -18.57 34.98 -22.21
C SER A 10 -17.16 34.65 -21.67
N LYS A 11 -16.31 35.67 -21.59
CA LYS A 11 -14.92 35.57 -21.05
C LYS A 11 -14.84 35.07 -19.60
N ALA A 12 -15.97 34.80 -18.94
CA ALA A 12 -16.08 34.43 -17.53
C ALA A 12 -15.81 32.94 -17.24
N ASP A 13 -15.84 32.05 -18.24
CA ASP A 13 -15.56 30.62 -18.02
C ASP A 13 -14.08 30.23 -18.09
N ARG A 14 -13.17 31.22 -18.08
CA ARG A 14 -11.77 30.96 -17.74
C ARG A 14 -11.59 31.11 -16.24
N SER A 15 -12.40 30.39 -15.46
CA SER A 15 -12.01 30.08 -14.10
C SER A 15 -10.64 29.42 -14.19
N SER A 16 -9.66 29.97 -13.47
CA SER A 16 -8.33 29.39 -13.38
C SER A 16 -8.51 27.92 -12.98
N ALA A 17 -8.27 27.00 -13.92
CA ALA A 17 -8.12 25.59 -13.60
C ALA A 17 -6.97 25.52 -12.59
N GLY A 18 -7.32 25.54 -11.30
CA GLY A 18 -6.36 25.57 -10.21
C GLY A 18 -5.46 24.36 -10.35
N LYS A 19 -4.15 24.57 -10.23
CA LYS A 19 -3.17 23.48 -10.29
C LYS A 19 -3.61 22.40 -9.28
N THR A 20 -3.85 21.18 -9.75
CA THR A 20 -4.16 20.05 -8.87
C THR A 20 -3.00 19.85 -7.90
N ARG A 21 -3.25 20.11 -6.61
CA ARG A 21 -2.25 19.88 -5.57
C ARG A 21 -2.22 18.39 -5.25
N LEU A 22 -1.11 17.74 -5.59
CA LEU A 22 -0.87 16.35 -5.20
C LEU A 22 -0.61 16.30 -3.69
N LEU A 23 -1.18 15.28 -3.05
CA LEU A 23 -0.99 15.01 -1.63
C LEU A 23 0.13 13.99 -1.44
N THR A 24 0.83 14.12 -0.32
CA THR A 24 1.89 13.24 0.12
C THR A 24 1.53 12.64 1.49
N LEU A 25 2.35 11.70 1.97
CA LEU A 25 2.20 11.17 3.33
C LEU A 25 2.18 12.28 4.39
N HIS A 26 2.99 13.33 4.20
CA HIS A 26 3.07 14.49 5.09
C HIS A 26 1.79 15.32 5.17
N ASP A 27 0.88 15.19 4.20
CA ASP A 27 -0.39 15.91 4.18
C ASP A 27 -1.51 15.17 4.93
N LEU A 28 -1.24 13.97 5.49
CA LEU A 28 -2.23 13.23 6.28
C LEU A 28 -2.47 13.84 7.66
N ASP A 29 -3.73 13.78 8.13
CA ASP A 29 -4.03 14.02 9.56
C ASP A 29 -3.39 12.90 10.40
N GLY A 30 -2.27 13.24 11.04
CA GLY A 30 -1.47 12.33 11.87
C GLY A 30 -2.19 11.77 13.10
N ARG A 31 -3.42 12.21 13.40
CA ARG A 31 -4.25 11.65 14.48
C ARG A 31 -5.05 10.42 14.06
N THR A 32 -5.19 10.19 12.75
CA THR A 32 -5.93 9.01 12.26
C THR A 32 -5.12 7.74 12.48
N SER A 33 -5.79 6.64 12.85
CA SER A 33 -5.11 5.34 13.06
C SER A 33 -4.36 4.87 11.81
N ALA A 34 -4.89 5.16 10.61
CA ALA A 34 -4.23 4.84 9.35
C ALA A 34 -2.93 5.63 9.16
N ALA A 35 -2.94 6.94 9.44
CA ALA A 35 -1.72 7.75 9.37
C ALA A 35 -0.70 7.31 10.41
N GLN A 36 -1.12 7.08 11.66
CA GLN A 36 -0.23 6.61 12.74
C GLN A 36 0.43 5.27 12.38
N MET A 37 -0.35 4.32 11.86
CA MET A 37 0.17 3.03 11.39
C MET A 37 1.17 3.21 10.24
N ALA A 38 0.86 4.07 9.26
CA ALA A 38 1.76 4.32 8.14
C ALA A 38 3.09 4.94 8.60
N TYR A 39 3.05 5.98 9.46
CA TYR A 39 4.27 6.58 10.00
C TYR A 39 5.07 5.60 10.85
N ALA A 40 4.42 4.86 11.75
CA ALA A 40 5.08 3.89 12.61
C ALA A 40 5.79 2.80 11.79
N LEU A 41 5.12 2.26 10.75
CA LEU A 41 5.71 1.24 9.90
C LEU A 41 6.85 1.79 9.04
N ARG A 42 6.68 2.99 8.46
CA ARG A 42 7.74 3.68 7.71
C ARG A 42 8.99 3.84 8.56
N ASP A 43 8.83 4.35 9.78
CA ASP A 43 9.95 4.65 10.66
C ASP A 43 10.63 3.36 11.16
N ALA A 44 9.86 2.31 11.43
CA ALA A 44 10.39 0.99 11.77
C ALA A 44 11.22 0.38 10.63
N ILE A 45 10.68 0.34 9.41
CA ILE A 45 11.42 -0.17 8.24
C ILE A 45 12.67 0.68 7.99
N ALA A 46 12.57 2.00 8.11
CA ALA A 46 13.72 2.86 7.94
C ALA A 46 14.79 2.60 9.01
N ALA A 47 14.40 2.39 10.27
CA ALA A 47 15.33 2.04 11.35
C ALA A 47 16.08 0.73 11.06
N ASP A 48 15.36 -0.31 10.60
CA ASP A 48 15.95 -1.59 10.19
C ASP A 48 16.98 -1.43 9.05
N LEU A 49 16.79 -0.44 8.19
CA LEU A 49 17.66 -0.13 7.06
C LEU A 49 18.77 0.90 7.38
N GLY A 50 18.95 1.27 8.66
CA GLY A 50 19.99 2.20 9.10
C GLY A 50 19.55 3.66 9.24
N GLY A 51 18.25 3.92 9.34
CA GLY A 51 17.63 5.24 9.51
C GLY A 51 17.31 5.96 8.21
N LEU A 52 16.34 6.88 8.24
CA LEU A 52 15.85 7.61 7.04
C LEU A 52 16.92 8.40 6.31
N ASP A 53 17.89 8.94 7.03
CA ASP A 53 18.95 9.81 6.47
C ASP A 53 19.99 9.02 5.68
N SER A 54 20.17 7.73 5.98
CA SER A 54 21.10 6.85 5.27
C SER A 54 20.51 6.24 3.99
N LEU A 55 19.20 6.36 3.79
CA LEU A 55 18.52 5.81 2.63
C LEU A 55 18.76 6.65 1.37
N SER A 56 18.98 5.99 0.23
CA SER A 56 18.88 6.66 -1.07
C SER A 56 17.45 7.16 -1.32
N ALA A 57 17.27 8.11 -2.22
CA ALA A 57 15.95 8.67 -2.53
C ALA A 57 14.93 7.57 -2.92
N LEU A 58 15.33 6.62 -3.77
CA LEU A 58 14.44 5.53 -4.19
C LEU A 58 14.09 4.57 -3.04
N LYS A 59 15.04 4.29 -2.13
CA LYS A 59 14.75 3.48 -0.95
C LYS A 59 13.76 4.20 -0.02
N ARG A 60 13.89 5.51 0.17
CA ARG A 60 12.92 6.30 0.95
C ARG A 60 11.51 6.20 0.35
N GLU A 61 11.41 6.29 -0.98
CA GLU A 61 10.13 6.18 -1.66
C GLU A 61 9.51 4.77 -1.51
N LEU A 62 10.31 3.71 -1.65
CA LEU A 62 9.86 2.34 -1.41
C LEU A 62 9.37 2.14 0.03
N VAL A 63 10.05 2.70 1.02
CA VAL A 63 9.61 2.63 2.42
C VAL A 63 8.25 3.31 2.61
N ASN A 64 8.06 4.51 2.05
CA ASN A 64 6.77 5.21 2.09
C ASN A 64 5.67 4.40 1.40
N SER A 65 5.96 3.87 0.21
CA SER A 65 5.05 3.06 -0.60
C SER A 65 4.56 1.81 0.18
N VAL A 66 5.49 1.07 0.79
CA VAL A 66 5.17 -0.11 1.61
C VAL A 66 4.30 0.27 2.81
N ALA A 67 4.59 1.38 3.47
CA ALA A 67 3.83 1.86 4.63
C ALA A 67 2.38 2.24 4.25
N ILE A 68 2.22 3.03 3.18
CA ILE A 68 0.91 3.46 2.68
C ILE A 68 0.07 2.26 2.24
N MET A 69 0.64 1.38 1.40
CA MET A 69 -0.07 0.18 0.95
C MET A 69 -0.44 -0.74 2.11
N SER A 70 0.39 -0.82 3.15
CA SER A 70 0.05 -1.58 4.35
C SER A 70 -1.15 -1.02 5.06
N ALA A 71 -1.25 0.31 5.18
CA ALA A 71 -2.39 0.94 5.82
C ALA A 71 -3.69 0.66 5.04
N ILE A 72 -3.65 0.77 3.72
CA ILE A 72 -4.79 0.50 2.84
C ILE A 72 -5.21 -0.97 2.93
N VAL A 73 -4.27 -1.91 2.85
CA VAL A 73 -4.58 -3.35 2.94
C VAL A 73 -5.16 -3.71 4.31
N THR A 74 -4.65 -3.12 5.40
CA THR A 74 -5.19 -3.34 6.74
C THR A 74 -6.64 -2.86 6.86
N ASP A 75 -6.95 -1.65 6.37
CA ASP A 75 -8.34 -1.14 6.34
C ASP A 75 -9.25 -2.05 5.52
N ALA A 76 -8.84 -2.38 4.29
CA ALA A 76 -9.62 -3.20 3.37
C ALA A 76 -9.91 -4.60 3.96
N ASN A 77 -8.92 -5.22 4.60
CA ASN A 77 -9.09 -6.50 5.30
C ASN A 77 -10.05 -6.39 6.49
N ALA A 78 -9.92 -5.34 7.31
CA ALA A 78 -10.80 -5.14 8.46
C ALA A 78 -12.26 -4.93 8.03
N ARG A 79 -12.48 -4.12 7.00
CA ARG A 79 -13.81 -3.89 6.40
C ARG A 79 -14.39 -5.18 5.83
N TRP A 80 -13.60 -5.96 5.10
CA TRP A 80 -14.02 -7.26 4.59
C TRP A 80 -14.42 -8.23 5.71
N LEU A 81 -13.65 -8.31 6.80
CA LEU A 81 -13.97 -9.14 7.96
C LEU A 81 -15.24 -8.69 8.69
N ARG A 82 -15.63 -7.42 8.58
CA ARG A 82 -16.92 -6.90 9.07
C ARG A 82 -18.10 -7.19 8.13
N GLY A 83 -17.85 -7.84 6.99
CA GLY A 83 -18.87 -8.12 5.98
C GLY A 83 -19.17 -6.93 5.05
N GLU A 84 -18.34 -5.89 5.05
CA GLU A 84 -18.50 -4.78 4.11
C GLU A 84 -18.11 -5.22 2.69
N PRO A 85 -18.75 -4.64 1.65
CA PRO A 85 -18.40 -4.93 0.26
C PRO A 85 -17.02 -4.34 -0.05
N VAL A 86 -16.01 -5.22 -0.10
CA VAL A 86 -14.63 -4.88 -0.47
C VAL A 86 -14.17 -5.83 -1.58
N SER A 87 -13.47 -5.29 -2.58
CA SER A 87 -12.91 -6.09 -3.67
C SER A 87 -11.70 -6.89 -3.21
N LEU A 88 -11.84 -8.22 -3.13
CA LEU A 88 -10.72 -9.12 -2.85
C LEU A 88 -9.64 -9.07 -3.94
N ALA A 89 -10.03 -8.76 -5.18
CA ALA A 89 -9.08 -8.59 -6.29
C ALA A 89 -8.20 -7.35 -6.10
N GLU A 90 -8.76 -6.24 -5.60
CA GLU A 90 -8.00 -5.02 -5.28
C GLU A 90 -7.08 -5.25 -4.08
N ILE A 91 -7.55 -5.93 -3.03
CA ILE A 91 -6.73 -6.33 -1.88
C ILE A 91 -5.54 -7.17 -2.34
N ALA A 92 -5.77 -8.17 -3.19
CA ALA A 92 -4.72 -9.04 -3.71
C ALA A 92 -3.71 -8.24 -4.57
N THR A 93 -4.20 -7.31 -5.39
CA THR A 93 -3.36 -6.46 -6.24
C THR A 93 -2.44 -5.57 -5.39
N LEU A 94 -2.98 -4.87 -4.41
CA LEU A 94 -2.20 -4.03 -3.50
C LEU A 94 -1.22 -4.85 -2.66
N SER A 95 -1.66 -6.01 -2.16
CA SER A 95 -0.80 -6.92 -1.39
C SER A 95 0.40 -7.40 -2.20
N ASN A 96 0.19 -7.72 -3.49
CA ASN A 96 1.24 -8.13 -4.40
C ASN A 96 2.19 -6.99 -4.76
N ALA A 97 1.68 -5.78 -4.99
CA ALA A 97 2.50 -4.59 -5.22
C ALA A 97 3.39 -4.29 -4.01
N ARG A 98 2.78 -4.20 -2.81
CA ARG A 98 3.49 -4.01 -1.55
C ARG A 98 4.59 -5.03 -1.34
N ARG A 99 4.32 -6.31 -1.64
CA ARG A 99 5.31 -7.39 -1.50
C ARG A 99 6.52 -7.17 -2.41
N ARG A 100 6.32 -6.71 -3.66
CA ARG A 100 7.43 -6.44 -4.59
C ARG A 100 8.29 -5.29 -4.09
N ASP A 101 7.67 -4.21 -3.61
CA ASP A 101 8.41 -3.08 -3.04
C ASP A 101 9.21 -3.51 -1.80
N ALA A 102 8.62 -4.32 -0.92
CA ALA A 102 9.30 -4.86 0.25
C ALA A 102 10.48 -5.79 -0.12
N GLN A 103 10.35 -6.59 -1.19
CA GLN A 103 11.46 -7.40 -1.70
C GLN A 103 12.64 -6.55 -2.17
N LEU A 104 12.39 -5.40 -2.80
CA LEU A 104 13.45 -4.46 -3.19
C LEU A 104 14.17 -3.83 -1.99
N LEU A 105 13.52 -3.79 -0.83
CA LEU A 105 14.12 -3.35 0.45
C LEU A 105 14.89 -4.45 1.17
N GLY A 106 14.96 -5.67 0.62
CA GLY A 106 15.68 -6.79 1.20
C GLY A 106 14.81 -7.75 2.02
N LEU A 107 13.48 -7.72 1.83
CA LEU A 107 12.61 -8.75 2.40
C LEU A 107 12.89 -10.11 1.74
N GLU A 108 13.66 -10.94 2.43
CA GLU A 108 13.95 -12.29 2.00
C GLU A 108 12.82 -13.26 2.36
N ARG A 109 12.51 -14.18 1.45
CA ARG A 109 11.64 -15.31 1.75
C ARG A 109 12.40 -16.28 2.64
N THR A 110 12.17 -16.24 3.94
CA THR A 110 12.61 -17.32 4.82
C THR A 110 11.68 -18.51 4.66
N SER A 111 12.07 -19.48 3.84
CA SER A 111 11.47 -20.81 3.91
C SER A 111 11.87 -21.41 5.25
N HIS A 112 10.97 -21.45 6.22
CA HIS A 112 11.15 -22.34 7.36
C HIS A 112 11.24 -23.74 6.78
N ARG A 113 12.47 -24.29 6.68
CA ARG A 113 12.72 -25.68 6.33
C ARG A 113 11.80 -26.49 7.23
N GLY A 114 10.81 -27.14 6.64
CA GLY A 114 9.73 -27.78 7.37
C GLY A 114 10.28 -28.58 8.53
N VAL A 115 9.73 -28.35 9.73
CA VAL A 115 9.77 -29.35 10.79
C VAL A 115 9.24 -30.61 10.11
N ARG A 116 10.14 -31.55 9.81
CA ARG A 116 9.75 -32.89 9.39
C ARG A 116 8.94 -33.39 10.57
N HIS A 117 7.63 -33.46 10.42
CA HIS A 117 6.86 -34.31 11.29
C HIS A 117 7.39 -35.72 10.99
N ASP A 118 8.23 -36.25 11.87
CA ASP A 118 8.60 -37.66 11.83
C ASP A 118 7.28 -38.42 11.76
N ARG A 119 7.08 -39.16 10.66
CA ARG A 119 5.98 -40.11 10.59
C ARG A 119 6.27 -41.13 11.69
N PRO A 120 5.33 -41.41 12.61
CA PRO A 120 5.53 -42.51 13.53
C PRO A 120 5.71 -43.80 12.73
N ASP A 121 6.74 -44.53 13.12
CA ASP A 121 7.17 -45.82 12.60
C ASP A 121 5.94 -46.73 12.45
N GLN A 122 5.56 -47.05 11.22
CA GLN A 122 4.54 -48.06 10.98
C GLN A 122 5.17 -49.41 11.32
N ALA A 123 5.02 -49.80 12.58
CA ALA A 123 5.35 -51.12 13.06
C ALA A 123 4.71 -52.17 12.14
N ARG A 124 5.60 -53.01 11.60
CA ARG A 124 5.36 -54.30 10.96
C ARG A 124 4.00 -54.91 11.31
N PHE A 125 3.14 -55.01 10.30
CA PHE A 125 2.16 -56.07 10.24
C PHE A 125 2.74 -57.10 9.26
N ASP A 126 3.41 -58.13 9.81
CA ASP A 126 3.67 -59.37 9.08
C ASP A 126 2.44 -60.28 9.28
N PRO A 127 1.97 -61.00 8.24
CA PRO A 127 0.74 -61.81 8.26
C PRO A 127 0.84 -63.10 9.08
#